data_AF-A0A3E0NQE6-F1
#
_entry.id   AF-A0A3E0NQE6-F1
#
_cell.length_a   1.000
_cell.length_b   1.000
_cell.length_c   1.000
_cell.angle_alpha   90.00
_cell.angle_beta   90.00
_cell.angle_gamma   90.00
#
_symmetry.space_group_name_H-M   'P 1'
#
loop_
_entity.id
_entity.type
_entity.pdbx_description
1 polymer ?
#
loop_
_entity_poly.entity_id
_entity_poly.type
_entity_poly.pdbx_seq_one_letter_code
_entity_poly.pdbx_strand_id
1 'polypeptide(L)'
;MSAEPPRGEESEIDLRLVEALVETLVEIQGFDRIPRLGFLQRGISDAESVCEHSWHVAFLVARLGRAVPELDRLRAIELALEHDLAELRTGDLPRPVAHHLPSGAKESMERAVLDDLLAPLEQLEQLARRDREARRAGAEERERLFVKACDRLQLALKAEAYRRAGWSGAEELLRAILHGGEQPASCASATDLTDAPAAEDPPGPQDPPGPSRQQPSERFPVVERLLASLGRGLREGR
;
A
#
# COMPACT_ATOMS: atom_id res chain seq x y z
N MET A 1 4.52 -18.53 57.71
CA MET A 1 3.72 -17.48 57.05
C MET A 1 4.19 -17.41 55.61
N SER A 2 3.57 -18.19 54.72
CA SER A 2 3.83 -18.10 53.28
C SER A 2 3.15 -16.86 52.74
N ALA A 3 3.93 -15.93 52.20
CA ALA A 3 3.41 -14.80 51.45
C ALA A 3 2.84 -15.34 50.12
N GLU A 4 1.55 -15.11 49.87
CA GLU A 4 0.96 -15.27 48.54
C GLU A 4 1.71 -14.36 47.55
N PRO A 5 1.99 -14.81 46.32
CA PRO A 5 2.50 -13.92 45.29
C PRO A 5 1.44 -12.86 44.98
N PRO A 6 1.84 -11.63 44.60
CA PRO A 6 0.87 -10.60 44.22
C PRO A 6 0.04 -11.14 43.04
N ARG A 7 -1.27 -11.21 43.23
CA ARG A 7 -2.22 -11.45 42.13
C ARG A 7 -1.96 -10.33 41.13
N GLY A 8 -1.48 -10.69 39.94
CA GLY A 8 -1.40 -9.74 38.84
C GLY A 8 -2.77 -9.12 38.68
N GLU A 9 -2.81 -7.78 38.65
CA GLU A 9 -3.98 -7.05 38.20
C GLU A 9 -4.33 -7.63 36.83
N GLU A 10 -5.42 -8.40 36.76
CA GLU A 10 -6.03 -8.75 35.49
C GLU A 10 -6.40 -7.41 34.85
N SER A 11 -5.61 -6.98 33.87
CA SER A 11 -5.85 -5.76 33.10
C SER A 11 -7.25 -5.85 32.53
N GLU A 12 -8.22 -5.20 33.18
CA GLU A 12 -9.59 -5.12 32.71
C GLU A 12 -9.57 -4.42 31.34
N ILE A 13 -10.13 -5.07 30.32
CA ILE A 13 -10.22 -4.50 28.97
C ILE A 13 -11.21 -3.34 29.04
N ASP A 14 -10.77 -2.12 28.72
CA ASP A 14 -11.64 -0.95 28.65
C ASP A 14 -12.65 -1.13 27.50
N LEU A 15 -13.89 -1.44 27.85
CA LEU A 15 -14.98 -1.68 26.89
C LEU A 15 -15.26 -0.47 25.99
N ARG A 16 -14.93 0.76 26.43
CA ARG A 16 -15.10 1.96 25.61
C ARG A 16 -14.11 1.98 24.45
N LEU A 17 -12.88 1.54 24.69
CA LEU A 17 -11.86 1.40 23.64
C LEU A 17 -12.27 0.31 22.64
N VAL A 18 -12.87 -0.77 23.13
CA VAL A 18 -13.39 -1.84 22.27
C VAL A 18 -14.53 -1.33 21.39
N GLU A 19 -15.47 -0.58 21.96
CA GLU A 19 -16.59 0.00 21.21
C GLU A 19 -16.10 0.94 20.10
N ALA A 20 -15.19 1.88 20.43
CA ALA A 20 -14.59 2.78 19.45
C ALA A 20 -13.86 2.01 18.33
N LEU A 21 -13.09 0.98 18.70
CA LEU A 21 -12.42 0.11 17.73
C LEU A 21 -13.42 -0.60 16.81
N VAL A 22 -14.51 -1.14 17.35
CA VAL A 22 -15.54 -1.83 16.57
C VAL A 22 -16.21 -0.85 15.60
N GLU A 23 -16.56 0.36 16.03
CA GLU A 23 -17.16 1.38 15.16
C GLU A 23 -16.22 1.76 14.01
N THR A 24 -14.95 2.02 14.30
CA THR A 24 -13.94 2.29 13.26
C THR A 24 -13.79 1.10 12.31
N LEU A 25 -13.74 -0.14 12.82
CA LEU A 25 -13.61 -1.33 11.99
C LEU A 25 -14.84 -1.59 11.09
N VAL A 26 -16.04 -1.19 11.54
CA VAL A 26 -17.25 -1.24 10.72
C VAL A 26 -17.15 -0.28 9.54
N GLU A 27 -16.63 0.94 9.74
CA GLU A 27 -16.38 1.88 8.64
C GLU A 27 -15.33 1.33 7.66
N ILE A 28 -14.23 0.78 8.19
CA ILE A 28 -13.14 0.20 7.41
C ILE A 28 -13.60 -0.97 6.51
N GLN A 29 -14.73 -1.63 6.79
CA GLN A 29 -15.26 -2.65 5.86
C GLN A 29 -15.53 -2.10 4.44
N GLY A 30 -15.71 -0.79 4.28
CA GLY A 30 -15.83 -0.15 2.97
C GLY A 30 -14.57 -0.29 2.10
N PHE A 31 -13.41 -0.47 2.73
CA PHE A 31 -12.10 -0.54 2.10
C PHE A 31 -11.97 -1.74 1.13
N ASP A 32 -12.70 -2.82 1.40
CA ASP A 32 -12.76 -4.03 0.56
C ASP A 32 -13.35 -3.78 -0.84
N ARG A 33 -14.08 -2.67 -1.02
CA ARG A 33 -14.82 -2.36 -2.25
C ARG A 33 -14.15 -1.27 -3.10
N ILE A 34 -13.05 -0.71 -2.65
CA ILE A 34 -12.36 0.36 -3.36
C ILE A 34 -11.35 -0.30 -4.29
N PRO A 35 -11.56 -0.26 -5.62
CA PRO A 35 -10.58 -0.83 -6.55
C PRO A 35 -9.36 0.10 -6.66
N ARG A 36 -8.19 -0.48 -6.88
CA ARG A 36 -7.00 0.25 -7.31
C ARG A 36 -7.25 0.80 -8.70
N LEU A 37 -7.63 2.08 -8.76
CA LEU A 37 -8.13 2.79 -9.93
C LEU A 37 -7.09 2.78 -11.05
N GLY A 38 -5.79 2.74 -10.72
CA GLY A 38 -4.72 2.58 -11.70
C GLY A 38 -4.85 1.31 -12.57
N PHE A 39 -5.31 0.19 -12.00
CA PHE A 39 -5.55 -1.05 -12.76
C PHE A 39 -6.89 -1.01 -13.50
N LEU A 40 -7.93 -0.47 -12.87
CA LEU A 40 -9.24 -0.33 -13.48
C LEU A 40 -9.19 0.55 -14.75
N GLN A 41 -8.47 1.67 -14.70
CA GLN A 41 -8.21 2.56 -15.85
C GLN A 41 -7.44 1.86 -17.00
N ARG A 42 -6.74 0.77 -16.71
CA ARG A 42 -5.98 -0.02 -17.68
C ARG A 42 -6.75 -1.25 -18.19
N GLY A 43 -8.06 -1.31 -17.93
CA GLY A 43 -8.96 -2.32 -18.48
C GLY A 43 -9.03 -3.63 -17.68
N ILE A 44 -8.50 -3.66 -16.45
CA ILE A 44 -8.67 -4.82 -15.55
C ILE A 44 -10.01 -4.68 -14.84
N SER A 45 -10.98 -5.53 -15.18
CA SER A 45 -12.35 -5.47 -14.63
C SER A 45 -12.40 -5.85 -13.14
N ASP A 46 -11.60 -6.85 -12.75
CA ASP A 46 -11.40 -7.27 -11.37
C ASP A 46 -10.05 -6.75 -10.84
N ALA A 47 -9.95 -5.42 -10.78
CA ALA A 47 -8.79 -4.77 -10.19
C ALA A 47 -8.69 -5.12 -8.70
N GLU A 48 -7.46 -5.24 -8.18
CA GLU A 48 -7.25 -5.48 -6.75
C GLU A 48 -7.91 -4.35 -5.97
N SER A 49 -8.52 -4.69 -4.84
CA SER A 49 -8.98 -3.70 -3.89
C SER A 49 -7.81 -3.06 -3.14
N VAL A 50 -8.02 -1.87 -2.61
CA VAL A 50 -7.06 -1.20 -1.72
C VAL A 50 -6.83 -2.04 -0.45
N CYS A 51 -7.84 -2.78 0.02
CA CYS A 51 -7.69 -3.73 1.12
C CYS A 51 -6.72 -4.88 0.78
N GLU A 52 -6.91 -5.54 -0.38
CA GLU A 52 -5.97 -6.58 -0.84
C GLU A 52 -4.56 -6.04 -1.03
N HIS A 53 -4.42 -4.84 -1.58
CA HIS A 53 -3.14 -4.15 -1.71
C HIS A 53 -2.48 -3.97 -0.33
N SER A 54 -3.19 -3.35 0.61
CA SER A 54 -2.71 -3.05 1.96
C SER A 54 -2.32 -4.29 2.76
N TRP A 55 -3.11 -5.37 2.64
CA TRP A 55 -2.75 -6.66 3.24
C TRP A 55 -1.43 -7.20 2.70
N HIS A 56 -1.22 -7.17 1.38
CA HIS A 56 0.02 -7.63 0.77
C HIS A 56 1.22 -6.76 1.17
N VAL A 57 1.05 -5.43 1.27
CA VAL A 57 2.10 -4.51 1.74
C VAL A 57 2.47 -4.81 3.19
N ALA A 58 1.49 -4.92 4.09
CA ALA A 58 1.71 -5.28 5.48
C ALA A 58 2.38 -6.65 5.62
N PHE A 59 2.00 -7.64 4.79
CA PHE A 59 2.66 -8.95 4.75
C PHE A 59 4.12 -8.84 4.31
N LEU A 60 4.43 -8.08 3.25
CA LEU A 60 5.79 -7.84 2.80
C LEU A 60 6.63 -7.18 3.89
N VAL A 61 6.12 -6.11 4.50
CA VAL A 61 6.79 -5.40 5.59
C VAL A 61 7.05 -6.33 6.78
N ALA A 62 6.05 -7.10 7.19
CA ALA A 62 6.17 -8.03 8.31
C ALA A 62 7.24 -9.10 8.07
N ARG A 63 7.40 -9.57 6.83
CA ARG A 63 8.37 -10.61 6.44
C ARG A 63 9.77 -10.04 6.17
N LEU A 64 9.88 -9.12 5.23
CA LEU A 64 11.14 -8.53 4.79
C LEU A 64 11.78 -7.65 5.87
N GLY A 65 10.99 -7.02 6.75
CA GLY A 65 11.50 -6.19 7.83
C GLY A 65 12.41 -6.91 8.82
N ARG A 66 12.37 -8.25 8.87
CA ARG A 66 13.33 -9.06 9.66
C ARG A 66 14.77 -8.98 9.16
N ALA A 67 14.95 -8.66 7.88
CA ALA A 67 16.25 -8.54 7.23
C ALA A 67 16.76 -7.09 7.19
N VAL A 68 16.02 -6.13 7.76
CA VAL A 68 16.38 -4.71 7.78
C VAL A 68 16.92 -4.35 9.16
N PRO A 69 18.23 -4.03 9.28
CA PRO A 69 18.79 -3.58 10.54
C PRO A 69 18.11 -2.29 11.02
N GLU A 70 17.92 -2.21 12.33
CA GLU A 70 17.44 -1.00 13.03
C GLU A 70 16.03 -0.52 12.62
N LEU A 71 15.24 -1.39 11.99
CA LEU A 71 13.83 -1.12 11.68
C LEU A 71 12.95 -1.45 12.90
N ASP A 72 12.14 -0.50 13.38
CA ASP A 72 11.01 -0.81 14.24
C ASP A 72 9.93 -1.49 13.41
N ARG A 73 9.92 -2.82 13.50
CA ARG A 73 9.01 -3.67 12.72
C ARG A 73 7.55 -3.48 13.12
N LEU A 74 7.25 -3.18 14.38
CA LEU A 74 5.88 -2.95 14.80
C LEU A 74 5.36 -1.67 14.15
N ARG A 75 6.15 -0.58 14.27
CA ARG A 75 5.81 0.69 13.64
C ARG A 75 5.71 0.60 12.12
N ALA A 76 6.61 -0.13 11.47
CA ALA A 76 6.52 -0.34 10.02
C ALA A 76 5.23 -1.06 9.62
N ILE A 77 4.78 -2.05 10.40
CA ILE A 77 3.52 -2.76 10.14
C ILE A 77 2.31 -1.85 10.37
N GLU A 78 2.29 -1.06 11.45
CA GLU A 78 1.24 -0.05 11.70
C GLU A 78 1.15 0.93 10.51
N LEU A 79 2.28 1.48 10.09
CA LEU A 79 2.36 2.36 8.91
C LEU A 79 1.88 1.68 7.64
N ALA A 80 2.19 0.39 7.44
CA ALA A 80 1.71 -0.36 6.28
C ALA A 80 0.20 -0.63 6.31
N LEU A 81 -0.41 -0.78 7.49
CA LEU A 81 -1.86 -0.94 7.63
C LEU A 81 -2.60 0.37 7.39
N GLU A 82 -1.97 1.51 7.71
CA GLU A 82 -2.57 2.85 7.61
C GLU A 82 -2.28 3.58 6.29
N HIS A 83 -1.27 3.16 5.51
CA HIS A 83 -0.71 3.99 4.42
C HIS A 83 -1.72 4.45 3.36
N ASP A 84 -2.67 3.60 2.99
CA ASP A 84 -3.73 3.91 2.02
C ASP A 84 -5.11 4.06 2.72
N LEU A 85 -5.17 4.08 4.06
CA LEU A 85 -6.45 4.07 4.79
C LEU A 85 -7.29 5.35 4.53
N ALA A 86 -6.64 6.46 4.16
CA ALA A 86 -7.31 7.67 3.70
C ALA A 86 -8.20 7.44 2.46
N GLU A 87 -7.84 6.47 1.63
CA GLU A 87 -8.58 6.11 0.41
C GLU A 87 -9.99 5.62 0.71
N LEU A 88 -10.28 5.22 1.96
CA LEU A 88 -11.64 4.89 2.41
C LEU A 88 -12.64 6.02 2.12
N ARG A 89 -12.23 7.28 2.27
CA ARG A 89 -13.09 8.46 2.02
C ARG A 89 -12.70 9.22 0.75
N THR A 90 -11.45 9.14 0.30
CA THR A 90 -10.99 9.87 -0.91
C THR A 90 -11.14 9.04 -2.20
N GLY A 91 -11.24 7.72 -2.10
CA GLY A 91 -10.95 6.78 -3.18
C GLY A 91 -9.45 6.70 -3.51
N ASP A 92 -9.05 5.68 -4.28
CA ASP A 92 -7.71 5.59 -4.86
C ASP A 92 -7.53 6.68 -5.93
N LEU A 93 -6.76 7.71 -5.60
CA LEU A 93 -6.49 8.84 -6.48
C LEU A 93 -5.22 8.57 -7.31
N PRO A 94 -5.36 8.18 -8.60
CA PRO A 94 -4.22 7.80 -9.41
C PRO A 94 -3.35 9.02 -9.71
N ARG A 95 -2.04 8.78 -9.88
CA ARG A 95 -1.04 9.84 -10.09
C ARG A 95 -1.42 10.90 -11.12
N PRO A 96 -1.97 10.58 -12.32
CA PRO A 96 -2.36 11.59 -13.29
C PRO A 96 -3.37 12.61 -12.73
N VAL A 97 -4.31 12.17 -11.90
CA VAL A 97 -5.29 13.05 -11.25
C VAL A 97 -4.60 13.88 -10.16
N ALA A 98 -3.76 13.24 -9.33
CA ALA A 98 -3.02 13.91 -8.27
C ALA A 98 -2.09 15.03 -8.80
N HIS A 99 -1.53 14.89 -10.00
CA HIS A 99 -0.68 15.92 -10.65
C HIS A 99 -1.41 17.23 -10.95
N HIS A 100 -2.73 17.21 -11.02
CA HIS A 100 -3.54 18.41 -11.23
C HIS A 100 -3.95 19.10 -9.93
N LEU A 101 -3.63 18.51 -8.77
CA LEU A 101 -3.86 19.14 -7.48
C LEU A 101 -2.72 20.12 -7.14
N PRO A 102 -3.00 21.17 -6.34
CA PRO A 102 -1.94 22.00 -5.78
C PRO A 102 -0.92 21.14 -5.01
N SER A 103 0.35 21.56 -5.03
CA SER A 103 1.41 20.86 -4.30
C SER A 103 1.05 20.71 -2.82
N GLY A 104 1.13 19.48 -2.29
CA GLY A 104 0.80 19.16 -0.90
C GLY A 104 -0.70 19.01 -0.60
N ALA A 105 -1.59 19.27 -1.56
CA ALA A 105 -3.04 19.21 -1.32
C ALA A 105 -3.53 17.77 -1.11
N LYS A 106 -2.98 16.80 -1.86
CA LYS A 106 -3.28 15.37 -1.67
C LYS A 106 -2.87 14.92 -0.27
N GLU A 107 -1.63 15.19 0.10
CA GLU A 107 -1.08 14.79 1.40
C GLU A 107 -1.82 15.45 2.58
N SER A 108 -2.25 16.71 2.42
CA SER A 108 -3.01 17.42 3.44
C SER A 108 -4.43 16.86 3.59
N MET A 109 -5.09 16.56 2.48
CA MET A 109 -6.41 15.93 2.46
C MET A 109 -6.36 14.52 3.07
N GLU A 110 -5.41 13.69 2.66
CA GLU A 110 -5.25 12.33 3.19
C GLU A 110 -4.98 12.33 4.69
N ARG A 111 -4.14 13.27 5.15
CA ARG A 111 -3.89 13.44 6.59
C ARG A 111 -5.16 13.82 7.34
N ALA A 112 -5.93 14.79 6.85
CA ALA A 112 -7.19 15.19 7.49
C ALA A 112 -8.18 14.02 7.57
N VAL A 113 -8.28 13.21 6.51
CA VAL A 113 -9.12 12.02 6.50
C VAL A 113 -8.66 10.98 7.52
N LEU A 114 -7.35 10.71 7.60
CA LEU A 114 -6.80 9.77 8.58
C LEU A 114 -7.04 10.26 10.01
N ASP A 115 -6.78 11.54 10.28
CA ASP A 115 -6.99 12.14 11.59
C ASP A 115 -8.47 12.01 12.02
N ASP A 116 -9.41 12.28 11.10
CA ASP A 116 -10.85 12.13 11.36
C ASP A 116 -11.27 10.66 11.56
N LEU A 117 -10.70 9.73 10.81
CA LEU A 117 -11.04 8.30 10.88
C LEU A 117 -10.49 7.64 12.15
N LEU A 118 -9.29 8.05 12.58
CA LEU A 118 -8.58 7.49 13.73
C LEU A 118 -8.84 8.26 15.03
N ALA A 119 -9.49 9.43 14.97
CA ALA A 119 -9.89 10.21 16.16
C ALA A 119 -10.58 9.38 17.26
N PRO A 120 -11.51 8.44 16.95
CA PRO A 120 -12.10 7.57 17.98
C PRO A 120 -11.07 6.67 18.70
N LEU A 121 -9.93 6.39 18.06
CA LEU A 121 -8.86 5.52 18.56
C LEU A 121 -7.69 6.28 19.17
N GLU A 122 -7.80 7.60 19.36
CA GLU A 122 -6.73 8.47 19.88
C GLU A 122 -6.14 7.94 21.22
N GLN A 123 -6.98 7.37 22.09
CA GLN A 123 -6.51 6.78 23.34
C GLN A 123 -5.61 5.54 23.12
N LEU A 124 -5.93 4.71 22.12
CA LEU A 124 -5.09 3.58 21.73
C LEU A 124 -3.77 4.07 21.10
N GLU A 125 -3.82 5.13 20.29
CA GLU A 125 -2.63 5.74 19.72
C GLU A 125 -1.71 6.37 20.77
N GLN A 126 -2.26 6.94 21.83
CA GLN A 126 -1.47 7.45 22.96
C GLN A 126 -0.75 6.32 23.70
N LEU A 127 -1.40 5.17 23.87
CA LEU A 127 -0.77 3.97 24.44
C LEU A 127 0.35 3.48 23.53
N ALA A 128 0.09 3.34 22.22
CA ALA A 128 1.08 2.94 21.24
C ALA A 128 2.28 3.92 21.20
N ARG A 129 2.05 5.23 21.31
CA ARG A 129 3.09 6.25 21.37
C ARG A 129 4.00 6.09 22.59
N ARG A 130 3.43 5.86 23.78
CA ARG A 130 4.21 5.60 25.00
C ARG A 130 5.06 4.34 24.87
N ASP A 131 4.49 3.29 24.29
CA ASP A 131 5.17 2.04 23.96
C ASP A 131 6.37 2.28 23.01
N ARG A 132 6.19 3.14 21.99
CA ARG A 132 7.25 3.53 21.05
C ARG A 132 8.35 4.36 21.70
N GLU A 133 7.97 5.37 22.49
CA GLU A 133 8.92 6.20 23.26
C GLU A 133 9.80 5.34 24.17
N ALA A 134 9.25 4.28 24.76
CA ALA A 134 10.00 3.32 25.56
C ALA A 134 10.95 2.41 24.74
N ARG A 135 10.69 2.18 23.45
CA ARG A 135 11.44 1.25 22.58
C ARG A 135 12.64 1.87 21.82
N ARG A 136 12.79 3.21 21.86
CA ARG A 136 13.82 4.11 21.27
C ARG A 136 13.19 5.08 20.27
N ALA A 137 13.37 6.38 20.51
CA ALA A 137 13.04 7.44 19.56
C ALA A 137 14.11 7.52 18.46
N GLY A 138 13.71 7.47 17.17
CA GLY A 138 14.63 7.82 16.09
C GLY A 138 14.37 7.35 14.66
N ALA A 139 13.30 6.61 14.33
CA ALA A 139 13.24 5.93 13.02
C ALA A 139 11.96 6.13 12.19
N GLU A 140 11.15 7.18 12.41
CA GLU A 140 9.93 7.36 11.58
C GLU A 140 10.21 7.41 10.06
N GLU A 141 11.35 7.99 9.65
CA GLU A 141 11.68 8.10 8.23
C GLU A 141 12.09 6.77 7.61
N ARG A 142 12.88 5.96 8.31
CA ARG A 142 13.36 4.67 7.80
C ARG A 142 12.20 3.71 7.56
N GLU A 143 11.23 3.71 8.47
CA GLU A 143 10.06 2.86 8.43
C GLU A 143 9.15 3.30 7.28
N ARG A 144 8.95 4.62 7.12
CA ARG A 144 8.19 5.19 5.99
C ARG A 144 8.81 4.85 4.64
N LEU A 145 10.13 4.99 4.50
CA LEU A 145 10.85 4.63 3.28
C LEU A 145 10.74 3.13 2.99
N PHE A 146 10.83 2.29 4.03
CA PHE A 146 10.67 0.85 3.90
C PHE A 146 9.25 0.43 3.49
N VAL A 147 8.22 1.06 4.05
CA VAL A 147 6.81 0.82 3.66
C VAL A 147 6.60 1.25 2.22
N LYS A 148 7.06 2.44 1.81
CA LYS A 148 7.00 2.93 0.42
C LYS A 148 7.72 2.01 -0.57
N ALA A 149 8.84 1.43 -0.14
CA ALA A 149 9.55 0.41 -0.90
C ALA A 149 8.72 -0.87 -1.08
N CYS A 150 8.04 -1.33 -0.02
CA CYS A 150 7.18 -2.50 -0.06
C CYS A 150 5.90 -2.27 -0.89
N ASP A 151 5.29 -1.07 -0.81
CA ASP A 151 4.17 -0.64 -1.68
C ASP A 151 4.55 -0.76 -3.16
N ARG A 152 5.66 -0.13 -3.58
CA ARG A 152 6.15 -0.23 -4.97
C ARG A 152 6.46 -1.68 -5.39
N LEU A 153 6.98 -2.50 -4.47
CA LEU A 153 7.24 -3.92 -4.73
C LEU A 153 5.93 -4.69 -4.91
N GLN A 154 4.92 -4.45 -4.08
CA GLN A 154 3.60 -5.06 -4.20
C GLN A 154 3.00 -4.73 -5.57
N LEU A 155 3.04 -3.47 -5.99
CA LEU A 155 2.51 -3.04 -7.28
C LEU A 155 3.14 -3.83 -8.46
N ALA A 156 4.45 -4.07 -8.39
CA ALA A 156 5.15 -4.89 -9.38
C ALA A 156 4.77 -6.37 -9.32
N LEU A 157 4.61 -6.92 -8.12
CA LEU A 157 4.15 -8.30 -7.94
C LEU A 157 2.74 -8.51 -8.47
N LYS A 158 1.83 -7.56 -8.24
CA LYS A 158 0.47 -7.62 -8.79
C LYS A 158 0.47 -7.49 -10.31
N ALA A 159 1.25 -6.57 -10.88
CA ALA A 159 1.41 -6.46 -12.32
C ALA A 159 1.94 -7.76 -12.95
N GLU A 160 2.90 -8.42 -12.31
CA GLU A 160 3.41 -9.74 -12.73
C GLU A 160 2.34 -10.84 -12.60
N ALA A 161 1.53 -10.82 -11.54
CA ALA A 161 0.41 -11.75 -11.39
C ALA A 161 -0.58 -11.58 -12.55
N TYR A 162 -0.95 -10.35 -12.89
CA TYR A 162 -1.80 -10.05 -14.04
C TYR A 162 -1.15 -10.43 -15.39
N ARG A 163 0.17 -10.25 -15.54
CA ARG A 163 0.91 -10.70 -16.73
C ARG A 163 0.76 -12.21 -16.95
N ARG A 164 0.96 -12.99 -15.89
CA ARG A 164 0.84 -14.46 -15.90
C ARG A 164 -0.59 -14.90 -16.14
N ALA A 165 -1.52 -14.08 -15.70
CA ALA A 165 -2.91 -14.21 -16.01
C ALA A 165 -3.15 -14.06 -17.53
N GLY A 166 -2.49 -13.10 -18.17
CA GLY A 166 -2.60 -12.84 -19.61
C GLY A 166 -2.87 -11.39 -19.96
N TRP A 167 -2.81 -10.50 -18.97
CA TRP A 167 -3.00 -9.07 -19.18
C TRP A 167 -1.85 -8.48 -20.00
N SER A 168 -2.17 -7.98 -21.20
CA SER A 168 -1.22 -7.44 -22.16
C SER A 168 -0.53 -6.15 -21.70
N GLY A 169 -1.17 -5.35 -20.84
CA GLY A 169 -0.60 -4.09 -20.33
C GLY A 169 0.46 -4.24 -19.24
N ALA A 170 0.73 -5.46 -18.79
CA ALA A 170 1.62 -5.70 -17.65
C ALA A 170 3.07 -5.31 -17.89
N GLU A 171 3.60 -5.56 -19.10
CA GLU A 171 5.00 -5.26 -19.40
C GLU A 171 5.30 -3.76 -19.39
N GLU A 172 4.38 -2.95 -19.90
CA GLU A 172 4.49 -1.49 -19.87
C GLU A 172 4.49 -0.97 -18.43
N LEU A 173 3.55 -1.46 -17.61
CA LEU A 173 3.47 -1.07 -16.21
C LEU A 173 4.72 -1.49 -15.43
N LEU A 174 5.19 -2.72 -15.61
CA LEU A 174 6.43 -3.22 -14.98
C LEU A 174 7.65 -2.37 -15.36
N ARG A 175 7.73 -1.92 -16.62
CA ARG A 175 8.77 -1.01 -17.08
C ARG A 175 8.65 0.36 -16.41
N ALA A 176 7.45 0.95 -16.38
CA ALA A 176 7.20 2.24 -15.71
C ALA A 176 7.57 2.18 -14.21
N ILE A 177 7.21 1.09 -13.52
CA ILE A 177 7.56 0.86 -12.12
C ILE A 177 9.08 0.83 -11.94
N LEU A 178 9.84 0.16 -12.82
CA LEU A 178 11.30 0.11 -12.72
C LEU A 178 11.97 1.47 -12.88
N HIS A 179 11.47 2.30 -13.79
CA HIS A 179 12.04 3.62 -14.09
C HIS A 179 11.55 4.75 -13.17
N GLY A 180 10.78 4.43 -12.12
CA GLY A 180 10.38 5.43 -11.11
C GLY A 180 9.09 6.18 -11.45
N GLY A 181 8.30 5.70 -12.40
CA GLY A 181 7.01 6.30 -12.75
C GLY A 181 7.10 7.52 -13.67
N GLU A 182 8.22 7.74 -14.36
CA GLU A 182 8.19 8.55 -15.58
C GLU A 182 7.47 7.75 -16.66
N GLN A 183 6.16 7.97 -16.81
CA GLN A 183 5.54 7.79 -18.12
C GLN A 183 5.73 9.09 -18.91
N PRO A 184 6.04 9.03 -20.21
CA PRO A 184 5.84 10.18 -21.07
C PRO A 184 4.36 10.56 -21.00
N ALA A 185 4.08 11.86 -20.91
CA ALA A 185 2.74 12.39 -21.03
C ALA A 185 2.16 11.99 -22.40
N SER A 186 1.50 10.84 -22.45
CA SER A 186 0.56 10.49 -23.50
C SER A 186 -0.84 10.55 -22.90
N CYS A 187 -1.16 11.68 -22.27
CA CYS A 187 -2.47 12.26 -22.49
C CYS A 187 -2.42 12.71 -23.95
N ALA A 188 -3.15 12.04 -24.83
CA ALA A 188 -3.39 12.58 -26.16
C ALA A 188 -3.94 14.00 -25.96
N SER A 189 -3.10 15.01 -26.22
CA SER A 189 -3.53 16.39 -26.27
C SER A 189 -4.69 16.45 -27.26
N ALA A 190 -5.83 16.92 -26.81
CA ALA A 190 -7.06 17.03 -27.59
C ALA A 190 -6.99 18.13 -28.69
N THR A 191 -5.88 18.21 -29.43
CA THR A 191 -5.64 19.24 -30.44
C THR A 191 -5.12 18.77 -31.79
N ASP A 192 -5.04 17.47 -32.08
CA ASP A 192 -4.85 17.02 -33.48
C ASP A 192 -5.71 15.77 -33.77
N LEU A 193 -6.97 16.01 -34.12
CA LEU A 193 -7.90 15.03 -34.69
C LEU A 193 -7.93 15.18 -36.22
N THR A 194 -6.77 15.07 -36.87
CA THR A 194 -6.69 14.73 -38.30
C THR A 194 -5.34 14.06 -38.53
N ASP A 195 -5.37 12.80 -38.97
CA ASP A 195 -4.23 12.02 -39.50
C ASP A 195 -3.31 11.26 -38.53
N ALA A 196 -3.85 10.68 -37.46
CA ALA A 196 -3.21 9.53 -36.82
C ALA A 196 -3.68 8.21 -37.49
N PRO A 197 -2.79 7.27 -37.86
CA PRO A 197 -3.23 5.93 -38.25
C PRO A 197 -3.97 5.31 -37.06
N ALA A 198 -5.09 4.64 -37.34
CA ALA A 198 -5.96 4.05 -36.31
C ALA A 198 -5.12 3.27 -35.29
N ALA A 199 -5.03 3.82 -34.07
CA ALA A 199 -4.55 3.05 -32.94
C ALA A 199 -5.48 1.85 -32.82
N GLU A 200 -4.91 0.65 -32.73
CA GLU A 200 -5.69 -0.55 -32.41
C GLU A 200 -6.54 -0.24 -31.17
N ASP A 201 -7.83 -0.58 -31.21
CA ASP A 201 -8.72 -0.34 -30.08
C ASP A 201 -8.07 -0.90 -28.82
N PRO A 202 -8.05 -0.14 -27.69
CA PRO A 202 -7.55 -0.68 -26.44
C PRO A 202 -8.31 -1.98 -26.17
N PRO A 203 -7.62 -3.06 -25.76
CA PRO A 203 -8.27 -4.34 -25.55
C PRO A 203 -9.43 -4.10 -24.57
N GLY A 204 -10.62 -4.61 -24.92
CA GLY A 204 -11.81 -4.53 -24.09
C GLY A 204 -11.55 -5.07 -22.68
N PRO A 205 -12.43 -4.77 -21.71
CA PRO A 205 -12.26 -5.19 -20.32
C PRO A 205 -11.87 -6.68 -20.24
N GLN A 206 -10.74 -6.95 -19.59
CA GLN A 206 -10.21 -8.30 -19.46
C GLN A 206 -10.58 -8.85 -18.09
N ASP A 207 -11.31 -9.96 -18.09
CA ASP A 207 -11.58 -10.71 -16.87
C ASP A 207 -10.28 -11.29 -16.30
N PRO A 208 -10.13 -11.34 -14.96
CA PRO A 208 -9.00 -12.01 -14.34
C PRO A 208 -9.09 -13.49 -14.74
N PRO A 209 -8.06 -14.02 -15.42
CA PRO A 209 -8.07 -15.42 -15.77
C PRO A 209 -7.83 -16.25 -14.51
N GLY A 210 -8.52 -17.39 -14.46
CA GLY A 210 -8.62 -18.23 -13.28
C GLY A 210 -7.26 -18.73 -12.74
N PRO A 211 -7.25 -19.30 -11.52
CA PRO A 211 -6.02 -19.71 -10.86
C PRO A 211 -5.23 -20.71 -11.71
N SER A 212 -4.16 -20.23 -12.34
CA SER A 212 -3.24 -21.06 -13.11
C SER A 212 -2.29 -21.78 -12.16
N ARG A 213 -2.15 -23.11 -12.31
CA ARG A 213 -1.13 -23.88 -11.58
C ARG A 213 0.25 -23.26 -11.86
N GLN A 214 0.87 -22.70 -10.83
CA GLN A 214 2.19 -22.10 -10.93
C GLN A 214 3.23 -23.14 -11.37
N GLN A 215 3.98 -22.83 -12.43
CA GLN A 215 5.20 -23.58 -12.74
C GLN A 215 6.32 -23.10 -11.79
N PRO A 216 7.02 -23.99 -11.06
CA PRO A 216 7.92 -23.60 -9.96
C PRO A 216 9.19 -22.83 -10.32
N SER A 217 9.48 -22.59 -11.61
CA SER A 217 10.84 -22.29 -12.07
C SER A 217 11.03 -20.96 -12.81
N GLU A 218 9.99 -20.16 -13.04
CA GLU A 218 10.21 -18.84 -13.65
C GLU A 218 10.72 -17.86 -12.59
N ARG A 219 12.02 -17.55 -12.66
CA ARG A 219 12.64 -16.39 -12.00
C ARG A 219 11.82 -15.13 -12.30
N PHE A 220 11.96 -14.11 -11.46
CA PHE A 220 11.17 -12.88 -11.57
C PHE A 220 12.08 -11.69 -11.91
N PRO A 221 12.57 -11.52 -13.17
CA PRO A 221 13.63 -10.56 -13.47
C PRO A 221 13.32 -9.11 -13.06
N VAL A 222 12.06 -8.69 -13.19
CA VAL A 222 11.62 -7.34 -12.78
C VAL A 222 11.61 -7.20 -11.25
N VAL A 223 11.06 -8.18 -10.55
CA VAL A 223 10.99 -8.22 -9.08
C VAL A 223 12.40 -8.33 -8.48
N GLU A 224 13.27 -9.15 -9.05
CA GLU A 224 14.68 -9.29 -8.67
C GLU A 224 15.44 -7.95 -8.81
N ARG A 225 15.19 -7.21 -9.90
CA ARG A 225 15.77 -5.86 -10.08
C ARG A 225 15.24 -4.86 -9.04
N LEU A 226 13.95 -4.91 -8.72
CA LEU A 226 13.37 -4.07 -7.67
C LEU A 226 13.94 -4.43 -6.30
N LEU A 227 13.98 -5.71 -5.94
CA LEU A 227 14.60 -6.19 -4.69
C LEU A 227 16.08 -5.81 -4.59
N ALA A 228 16.83 -5.87 -5.70
CA ALA A 228 18.21 -5.42 -5.73
C ALA A 228 18.33 -3.90 -5.53
N SER A 229 17.40 -3.11 -6.08
CA SER A 229 17.32 -1.66 -5.86
C SER A 229 16.96 -1.32 -4.41
N LEU A 230 15.96 -1.99 -3.85
CA LEU A 230 15.54 -1.85 -2.46
C LEU A 230 16.68 -2.23 -1.51
N GLY A 231 17.38 -3.33 -1.80
CA GLY A 231 18.54 -3.76 -1.03
C GLY A 231 19.73 -2.80 -1.10
N ARG A 232 19.83 -1.93 -2.12
CA ARG A 232 20.81 -0.83 -2.14
C ARG A 232 20.35 0.35 -1.28
N GLY A 233 19.11 0.81 -1.47
CA GLY A 233 18.54 1.93 -0.68
C GLY A 233 18.57 1.64 0.84
N LEU A 234 18.15 0.45 1.24
CA LEU A 234 18.16 0.03 2.66
C LEU A 234 19.57 -0.05 3.28
N ARG A 235 20.60 -0.35 2.47
CA ARG A 235 22.00 -0.35 2.92
C ARG A 235 22.58 1.07 3.01
N GLU A 236 22.07 1.98 2.21
CA GLU A 236 22.54 3.36 2.12
C GLU A 236 21.75 4.33 3.02
N GLY A 237 20.69 3.84 3.69
CA GLY A 237 19.80 4.67 4.52
C GLY A 237 18.96 5.65 3.70
N ARG A 238 18.64 5.29 2.46
CA ARG A 238 17.91 6.12 1.47
C ARG A 238 16.66 5.43 0.95
#